data_AF-F4K627-F1
#
_entry.id   AF-F4K627-F1
#
_cell.length_a   1.000
_cell.length_b   1.000
_cell.length_c   1.000
_cell.angle_alpha   90.00
_cell.angle_beta   90.00
_cell.angle_gamma   90.00
#
_symmetry.space_group_name_H-M   'P 1'
#
loop_
_entity.id
_entity.type
_entity.pdbx_description
1 polymer ?
#
loop_
_entity_poly.entity_id
_entity_poly.type
_entity_poly.pdbx_seq_one_letter_code
_entity_poly.pdbx_strand_id
1 'polypeptide(L)'
;MFVIVEKNPIQNSNHKNLQINTFIQEKMASICEDPGKSSWPELLGAKGEDAKEVIERENPKMKAVIILDGTVVPEIFICSRVYVWVNDCGIVVQIPIIG
;
A
#
# COMPACT_ATOMS: atom_id res chain seq x y z
N MET A 1 -14.29 35.53 -41.98
CA MET A 1 -14.24 34.05 -42.05
C MET A 1 -13.77 33.54 -40.70
N PHE A 2 -14.67 33.14 -39.81
CA PHE A 2 -14.31 32.56 -38.51
C PHE A 2 -14.48 31.04 -38.62
N VAL A 3 -13.38 30.30 -38.60
CA VAL A 3 -13.44 28.84 -38.44
C VAL A 3 -13.67 28.58 -36.96
N ILE A 4 -14.87 28.13 -36.61
CA ILE A 4 -15.17 27.59 -35.28
C ILE A 4 -14.33 26.33 -35.17
N VAL A 5 -13.25 26.37 -34.38
CA VAL A 5 -12.54 25.16 -33.99
C VAL A 5 -13.47 24.45 -33.01
N GLU A 6 -14.28 23.52 -33.50
CA GLU A 6 -15.06 22.60 -32.68
C GLU A 6 -14.10 21.91 -31.71
N LYS A 7 -14.24 22.24 -30.42
CA LYS A 7 -13.51 21.54 -29.37
C LYS A 7 -13.98 20.09 -29.37
N ASN A 8 -13.15 19.20 -29.90
CA ASN A 8 -13.42 17.77 -29.97
C ASN A 8 -13.83 17.24 -28.58
N PRO A 9 -15.09 16.81 -28.38
CA PRO A 9 -15.63 16.44 -27.07
C PRO A 9 -14.90 15.25 -26.43
N ILE A 10 -14.24 14.42 -27.23
CA ILE A 10 -13.46 13.26 -26.75
C ILE A 10 -12.24 13.72 -25.94
N GLN A 11 -11.60 14.82 -26.32
CA GLN A 11 -10.45 15.35 -25.58
C GLN A 11 -10.87 15.86 -24.20
N ASN A 12 -12.06 16.46 -24.11
CA ASN A 12 -12.60 16.99 -22.85
C ASN A 12 -13.04 15.89 -21.87
N SER A 13 -13.60 14.77 -22.35
CA SER A 13 -13.94 13.63 -21.49
C SER A 13 -12.68 12.95 -20.95
N ASN A 14 -11.66 12.78 -21.79
CA ASN A 14 -10.38 12.20 -21.37
C ASN A 14 -9.67 13.11 -20.35
N HIS A 15 -9.69 14.43 -20.55
CA HIS A 15 -9.10 15.38 -19.61
C HIS A 15 -9.81 15.40 -18.25
N LYS A 16 -11.15 15.37 -18.23
CA LYS A 16 -11.91 15.29 -16.95
C LYS A 16 -11.66 13.97 -16.23
N ASN A 17 -11.65 12.84 -16.95
CA ASN A 17 -11.34 11.54 -16.35
C ASN A 17 -9.89 11.48 -15.84
N LEU A 18 -8.95 12.06 -16.57
CA LEU A 18 -7.56 12.17 -16.13
C LEU A 18 -7.47 13.01 -14.85
N GLN A 19 -8.13 14.16 -14.78
CA GLN A 19 -8.16 15.00 -13.57
C GLN A 19 -8.80 14.28 -12.36
N ILE A 20 -9.89 13.55 -12.56
CA ILE A 20 -10.52 12.76 -11.49
C ILE A 20 -9.57 11.66 -11.02
N ASN A 21 -8.92 10.95 -11.94
CA ASN A 21 -7.97 9.90 -11.62
C ASN A 21 -6.75 10.48 -10.88
N THR A 22 -6.23 11.63 -11.33
CA THR A 22 -5.15 12.35 -10.65
C THR A 22 -5.58 12.80 -9.25
N PHE A 23 -6.78 13.34 -9.07
CA PHE A 23 -7.28 13.72 -7.73
C PHE A 23 -7.44 12.51 -6.80
N ILE A 24 -7.94 11.38 -7.31
CA ILE A 24 -8.02 10.12 -6.56
C ILE A 24 -6.61 9.64 -6.18
N GLN A 25 -5.65 9.71 -7.11
CA GLN A 25 -4.24 9.34 -6.85
C GLN A 25 -3.59 10.26 -5.81
N GLU A 26 -3.72 11.58 -5.97
CA GLU A 26 -3.20 12.59 -5.03
C GLU A 26 -3.83 12.44 -3.64
N LYS A 27 -5.13 12.13 -3.57
CA LYS A 27 -5.82 11.90 -2.31
C LYS A 27 -5.43 10.59 -1.64
N MET A 28 -5.23 9.51 -2.40
CA MET A 28 -4.70 8.25 -1.86
C MET A 28 -3.26 8.44 -1.34
N ALA A 29 -2.43 9.18 -2.08
CA ALA A 29 -1.08 9.54 -1.67
C ALA A 29 -1.05 10.52 -0.48
N SER A 30 -2.12 11.28 -0.22
CA SER A 30 -2.19 12.17 0.95
C SER A 30 -2.74 11.48 2.21
N ILE A 31 -3.53 10.40 2.07
CA ILE A 31 -4.03 9.61 3.21
C ILE A 31 -2.88 8.88 3.89
N CYS A 32 -1.96 8.33 3.12
CA CYS A 32 -0.71 7.80 3.64
C CYS A 32 0.37 8.86 3.45
N GLU A 33 0.65 9.66 4.48
CA GLU A 33 1.89 10.43 4.54
C GLU A 33 3.07 9.51 4.20
N ASP A 34 4.13 10.05 3.58
CA ASP A 34 5.32 9.28 3.16
C ASP A 34 5.70 8.26 4.26
N PRO A 35 5.40 6.97 4.05
CA PRO A 35 5.59 5.98 5.09
C PRO A 35 7.07 5.68 5.27
N GLY A 36 7.95 6.12 4.36
CA GLY A 36 9.33 5.67 4.28
C GLY A 36 9.38 4.23 3.77
N LYS A 37 10.19 3.38 4.41
CA LYS A 37 10.30 1.96 4.05
C LYS A 37 8.92 1.28 4.20
N SER A 38 8.45 0.67 3.12
CA SER A 38 7.09 0.10 3.02
C SER A 38 7.05 -1.41 2.75
N SER A 39 8.20 -2.05 2.61
CA SER A 39 8.33 -3.49 2.38
C SER A 39 9.63 -4.03 2.95
N TRP A 40 9.63 -5.30 3.37
CA TRP A 40 10.77 -5.99 3.96
C TRP A 40 11.03 -7.35 3.29
N PRO A 41 11.45 -7.39 2.01
CA PRO A 41 11.69 -8.65 1.29
C PRO A 41 12.73 -9.55 1.95
N GLU A 42 13.69 -8.98 2.67
CA GLU A 42 14.74 -9.70 3.40
C GLU A 42 14.22 -10.51 4.60
N LEU A 43 13.00 -10.25 5.06
CA LEU A 43 12.38 -10.96 6.19
C LEU A 43 11.60 -12.20 5.79
N LEU A 44 11.46 -12.47 4.48
CA LEU A 44 10.86 -13.71 4.02
C LEU A 44 11.70 -14.90 4.49
N GLY A 45 11.07 -15.88 5.15
CA GLY A 45 11.74 -17.02 5.76
C GLY A 45 12.36 -16.76 7.14
N ALA A 46 12.26 -15.54 7.69
CA ALA A 46 12.68 -15.24 9.06
C ALA A 46 11.63 -15.72 10.08
N LYS A 47 12.01 -15.74 11.36
CA LYS A 47 11.05 -15.95 12.46
C LYS A 47 10.15 -14.72 12.60
N GLY A 48 8.84 -14.93 12.77
CA GLY A 48 7.85 -13.84 12.81
C GLY A 48 8.09 -12.79 13.90
N GLU A 49 8.51 -13.21 15.10
CA GLU A 49 8.85 -12.28 16.18
C GLU A 49 10.07 -11.42 15.83
N ASP A 50 11.13 -12.03 15.30
CA ASP A 50 12.33 -11.30 14.86
C ASP A 50 12.00 -10.33 13.71
N ALA A 51 11.14 -10.76 12.77
CA ALA A 51 10.66 -9.92 11.67
C ALA A 51 9.86 -8.71 12.20
N LYS A 52 8.97 -8.93 13.17
CA LYS A 52 8.21 -7.87 13.83
C LYS A 52 9.13 -6.84 14.50
N GLU A 53 10.14 -7.30 15.24
CA GLU A 53 11.12 -6.41 15.87
C GLU A 53 11.90 -5.58 14.83
N VAL A 54 12.33 -6.20 13.73
CA VAL A 54 13.03 -5.47 12.65
C VAL A 54 12.14 -4.41 12.02
N ILE A 55 10.88 -4.74 11.71
CA ILE A 55 9.93 -3.79 11.09
C ILE A 55 9.68 -2.59 12.01
N GLU A 56 9.33 -2.81 13.27
CA GLU A 56 9.04 -1.73 14.22
C GLU A 56 10.28 -0.89 14.54
N ARG A 57 11.48 -1.49 14.50
CA ARG A 57 12.76 -0.78 14.66
C ARG A 57 13.11 0.09 13.45
N GLU A 58 12.93 -0.42 12.23
CA GLU A 58 13.28 0.30 11.01
C GLU A 58 12.25 1.35 10.62
N ASN A 59 10.99 1.13 10.97
CA ASN A 59 9.92 2.10 10.76
C ASN A 59 9.01 2.19 12.00
N PRO A 60 9.36 3.04 12.98
CA PRO A 60 8.59 3.20 14.23
C PRO A 60 7.16 3.73 14.05
N LYS A 61 6.80 4.22 12.86
CA LYS A 61 5.42 4.61 12.52
C LYS A 61 4.53 3.40 12.25
N MET A 62 5.11 2.23 12.00
CA MET A 62 4.39 1.02 11.62
C MET A 62 4.12 0.15 12.84
N LYS A 63 2.94 -0.48 12.84
CA LYS A 63 2.61 -1.56 13.76
C LYS A 63 2.67 -2.88 13.02
N ALA A 64 3.59 -3.75 13.40
CA ALA A 64 3.67 -5.09 12.85
C ALA A 64 2.75 -6.05 13.63
N VAL A 65 1.90 -6.77 12.91
CA VAL A 65 0.94 -7.73 13.45
C VAL A 65 1.24 -9.09 12.85
N ILE A 66 1.60 -10.05 13.70
CA ILE A 66 1.86 -11.43 13.29
C ILE A 66 0.52 -12.14 13.12
N ILE A 67 0.33 -12.78 11.97
CA ILE A 67 -0.91 -13.48 11.61
C ILE A 67 -0.55 -14.83 10.97
N LEU A 68 -1.32 -15.88 11.32
CA LEU A 68 -1.16 -17.19 10.70
C LEU A 68 -1.64 -17.15 9.23
N ASP A 69 -0.85 -17.69 8.33
CA ASP A 69 -1.17 -17.80 6.91
C ASP A 69 -2.53 -18.49 6.70
N GLY A 70 -3.34 -17.94 5.79
CA GLY A 70 -4.73 -18.36 5.59
C GLY A 70 -5.76 -17.75 6.54
N THR A 71 -5.35 -16.96 7.54
CA THR A 71 -6.31 -16.18 8.37
C THR A 71 -7.04 -15.16 7.48
N VAL A 72 -8.38 -15.17 7.56
CA VAL A 72 -9.21 -14.16 6.87
C VAL A 72 -9.13 -12.84 7.64
N VAL A 73 -8.57 -11.82 6.99
CA VAL A 73 -8.47 -10.45 7.52
C VAL A 73 -9.40 -9.51 6.74
N PRO A 74 -9.89 -8.40 7.33
CA PRO A 74 -10.68 -7.43 6.60
C PRO A 74 -9.91 -6.79 5.44
N GLU A 75 -10.55 -6.53 4.30
CA GLU A 75 -9.96 -5.88 3.11
C GLU A 75 -9.69 -4.36 3.29
N ILE A 76 -9.49 -3.91 4.53
CA ILE A 76 -9.19 -2.51 4.84
C ILE A 76 -7.67 -2.29 4.86
N PHE A 77 -7.21 -1.38 4.01
CA PHE A 77 -5.82 -0.93 3.99
C PHE A 77 -5.56 0.09 5.11
N ILE A 78 -4.56 -0.18 5.95
CA ILE A 78 -4.15 0.70 7.05
C ILE A 78 -2.70 1.12 6.83
N CYS A 79 -2.47 2.42 6.55
CA CYS A 79 -1.15 2.96 6.22
C CYS A 79 -0.08 2.76 7.31
N SER A 80 -0.47 2.50 8.56
CA SER A 80 0.41 2.33 9.72
C SER A 80 0.48 0.88 10.22
N ARG A 81 0.11 -0.10 9.39
CA ARG A 81 0.10 -1.51 9.74
C ARG A 81 0.92 -2.32 8.74
N VAL A 82 1.55 -3.37 9.23
CA VAL A 82 2.22 -4.38 8.41
C VAL A 82 1.78 -5.75 8.91
N TYR A 83 1.25 -6.58 8.02
CA TYR A 83 1.01 -7.98 8.36
C TYR A 83 2.28 -8.80 8.17
N VAL A 84 2.62 -9.58 9.20
CA VAL A 84 3.70 -10.56 9.18
C VAL A 84 3.04 -11.94 9.13
N TRP A 85 2.83 -12.43 7.91
CA TRP A 85 2.19 -13.72 7.66
C TRP A 85 3.14 -14.86 7.95
N VAL A 86 2.82 -15.70 8.93
CA VAL A 86 3.64 -16.83 9.37
C VAL A 86 2.92 -18.16 9.18
N ASN A 87 3.66 -19.24 8.95
CA ASN A 87 3.12 -20.60 9.03
C ASN A 87 3.06 -21.11 10.49
N ASP A 88 2.64 -22.36 10.67
CA ASP A 88 2.56 -23.02 11.99
C ASP A 88 3.91 -23.13 12.72
N CYS A 89 5.03 -23.04 11.99
CA CYS A 89 6.37 -23.00 12.58
C CYS A 89 6.80 -21.59 13.01
N GLY A 90 5.93 -20.58 12.86
CA GLY A 90 6.25 -19.17 13.14
C GLY A 90 7.21 -18.54 12.13
N ILE A 91 7.33 -19.11 10.93
CA ILE A 91 8.21 -18.62 9.86
C ILE A 91 7.43 -17.76 8.87
N VAL A 92 7.98 -16.61 8.51
CA VAL A 92 7.38 -15.67 7.56
C VAL A 92 7.29 -16.30 6.17
N VAL A 93 6.07 -16.38 5.62
CA VAL A 93 5.79 -17.02 4.31
C VAL A 93 5.44 -16.04 3.20
N GLN A 94 5.19 -14.77 3.53
CA GLN A 94 4.96 -13.71 2.56
C GLN A 94 5.84 -12.50 2.87
N ILE A 95 6.22 -11.73 1.86
CA ILE A 95 6.98 -10.49 2.06
C ILE A 95 6.10 -9.53 2.89
N PRO A 96 6.57 -9.04 4.06
CA PRO A 96 5.84 -8.03 4.82
C PRO A 96 5.78 -6.72 4.04
N ILE A 97 4.56 -6.21 3.84
CA ILE A 97 4.26 -4.96 3.13
C ILE A 97 3.26 -4.17 3.97
N ILE A 98 3.33 -2.84 3.91
CA ILE A 98 2.33 -1.97 4.54
C ILE A 98 0.94 -2.29 3.99
N GLY A 99 -0.03 -2.33 4.90
CA GLY A 99 -1.46 -2.49 4.61
C GLY A 99 -2.22 -2.97 5.82
#